data_AF-A0AAV7DNL5-F1
#
_entry.id   AF-A0AAV7DNL5-F1
#
_cell.length_a   1.000
_cell.length_b   1.000
_cell.length_c   1.000
_cell.angle_alpha   90.00
_cell.angle_beta   90.00
_cell.angle_gamma   90.00
#
_symmetry.space_group_name_H-M   'P 1'
#
loop_
_entity.id
_entity.type
_entity.pdbx_description
1 polymer ?
#
loop_
_entity_poly.entity_id
_entity_poly.type
_entity_poly.pdbx_seq_one_letter_code
_entity_poly.pdbx_strand_id
1 'polypeptide(L)'
;MMEPVQKDVYKYETGHIPTEWEAWIRGKRKDPPTIEEILKNEQIRQEISAKGEEFLKMDATATAGEEDQPVKVQVKGHASARLYEKPTTSEEPSSTGNTFEPGTWNPKKK
;
A
#
# COMPACT_ATOMS: atom_id res chain seq x y z
N MET A 1 35.65 -20.61 9.92
CA MET A 1 34.65 -20.84 10.98
C MET A 1 34.26 -19.45 11.50
N MET A 2 32.97 -19.11 11.50
CA MET A 2 32.47 -17.83 12.02
C MET A 2 32.11 -18.00 13.49
N GLU A 3 32.58 -17.12 14.36
CA GLU A 3 32.20 -17.10 15.77
C GLU A 3 31.18 -16.00 16.02
N PRO A 4 30.06 -16.29 16.73
CA PRO A 4 29.07 -15.28 17.05
C PRO A 4 29.59 -14.31 18.12
N VAL A 5 29.28 -13.02 17.95
CA VAL A 5 29.57 -11.98 18.95
C VAL A 5 28.86 -12.26 20.28
N GLN A 6 27.64 -12.80 20.20
CA GLN A 6 26.91 -13.29 21.36
C GLN A 6 27.22 -14.78 21.58
N LYS A 7 27.84 -15.08 22.73
CA LYS A 7 28.18 -16.45 23.14
C LYS A 7 26.96 -17.23 23.63
N ASP A 8 25.91 -16.51 24.05
CA ASP A 8 24.63 -17.07 24.46
C ASP A 8 23.81 -17.50 23.24
N VAL A 9 24.03 -18.73 22.77
CA VAL A 9 23.39 -19.31 21.57
C VAL A 9 21.86 -19.23 21.61
N TYR A 10 21.26 -19.24 22.79
CA TYR A 10 19.80 -19.20 22.99
C TYR A 10 19.19 -17.79 22.86
N LYS A 11 20.00 -16.72 22.84
CA LYS A 11 19.52 -15.34 22.63
C LYS A 11 19.55 -14.92 21.15
N TYR A 12 19.89 -15.86 20.27
CA TYR A 12 19.99 -15.57 18.86
C TYR A 12 18.60 -15.56 18.22
N GLU A 13 18.12 -14.37 17.86
CA GLU A 13 16.86 -14.20 17.16
C GLU A 13 17.09 -14.11 15.64
N THR A 14 16.10 -14.57 14.87
CA THR A 14 16.11 -14.46 13.41
C THR A 14 15.98 -12.99 13.05
N GLY A 15 17.06 -12.40 12.51
CA GLY A 15 17.15 -10.97 12.23
C GLY A 15 18.43 -10.29 12.75
N HIS A 16 19.18 -10.97 13.63
CA HIS A 16 20.46 -10.44 14.13
C HIS A 16 21.63 -10.51 13.12
N ILE A 17 21.52 -11.34 12.08
CA ILE A 17 22.53 -11.44 11.02
C ILE A 17 22.24 -10.37 9.96
N PRO A 18 23.22 -9.53 9.59
CA PRO A 18 23.04 -8.62 8.46
C PRO A 18 22.74 -9.40 7.16
N THR A 19 21.87 -8.85 6.33
CA THR A 19 21.31 -9.52 5.14
C THR A 19 22.38 -10.01 4.16
N GLU A 20 23.51 -9.33 4.06
CA GLU A 20 24.61 -9.67 3.17
C GLU A 20 25.35 -10.92 3.65
N TRP A 21 25.56 -11.01 4.97
CA TRP A 21 26.15 -12.18 5.62
C TRP A 21 25.22 -13.37 5.55
N GLU A 22 23.92 -13.16 5.75
CA GLU A 22 22.91 -14.20 5.63
C GLU A 22 22.87 -14.78 4.21
N ALA A 23 22.97 -13.93 3.18
CA ALA A 23 23.00 -14.34 1.78
C ALA A 23 24.26 -15.17 1.44
N TRP A 24 25.42 -14.82 2.01
CA TRP A 24 26.65 -15.60 1.81
C TRP A 24 26.63 -16.93 2.56
N ILE A 25 26.20 -16.95 3.82
CA ILE A 25 26.07 -18.18 4.63
C ILE A 25 25.09 -19.16 3.99
N ARG A 26 24.01 -18.65 3.38
CA ARG A 26 23.04 -19.46 2.63
C ARG A 26 23.53 -19.85 1.22
N GLY A 27 24.71 -19.43 0.81
CA GLY A 27 25.29 -19.73 -0.50
C GLY A 27 24.60 -19.02 -1.68
N LYS A 28 23.79 -17.99 -1.44
CA LYS A 28 23.19 -17.17 -2.51
C LYS A 28 24.23 -16.26 -3.16
N ARG A 29 25.26 -15.85 -2.39
CA ARG A 29 26.46 -15.19 -2.89
C ARG A 29 27.65 -16.15 -2.84
N LYS A 30 28.54 -16.06 -3.84
CA LYS A 30 29.79 -16.84 -3.89
C LYS A 30 30.86 -16.22 -3.00
N ASP A 31 30.98 -14.89 -3.07
CA ASP A 31 31.98 -14.12 -2.33
C ASP A 31 31.37 -13.51 -1.06
N PRO A 32 32.15 -13.42 0.03
CA PRO A 32 31.70 -12.76 1.25
C PRO A 32 31.52 -11.24 1.02
N PRO A 33 30.66 -10.58 1.81
CA PRO A 33 30.50 -9.13 1.72
C PRO A 33 31.81 -8.41 2.11
N THR A 34 32.07 -7.27 1.45
CA THR A 34 33.23 -6.42 1.74
C THR A 34 32.94 -5.47 2.89
N ILE A 35 33.96 -5.11 3.67
CA ILE A 35 33.85 -4.18 4.81
C ILE A 35 33.24 -2.83 4.38
N GLU A 36 33.62 -2.32 3.21
CA GLU A 36 33.05 -1.08 2.65
C GLU A 36 31.56 -1.18 2.36
N GLU A 37 31.08 -2.34 1.87
CA GLU A 37 29.65 -2.59 1.63
C GLU A 37 28.88 -2.60 2.95
N ILE A 38 29.43 -3.26 3.98
CA ILE A 38 28.83 -3.31 5.32
C ILE A 38 28.70 -1.90 5.90
N LEU A 39 29.75 -1.08 5.82
CA LEU A 39 29.72 0.29 6.34
C LEU A 39 28.68 1.16 5.63
N LYS A 40 28.62 1.07 4.30
CA LYS A 40 27.64 1.81 3.50
C LYS A 40 26.21 1.41 3.84
N ASN A 41 25.95 0.11 3.99
CA ASN A 41 24.61 -0.39 4.31
C ASN A 41 24.20 0.01 5.73
N GLU A 42 25.14 0.05 6.67
CA GLU A 42 24.89 0.56 8.01
C GLU A 42 24.50 2.05 8.02
N GLN A 43 25.20 2.88 7.25
CA GLN A 43 24.85 4.30 7.08
C GLN A 43 23.43 4.45 6.52
N ILE A 44 23.10 3.74 5.44
CA ILE A 44 21.76 3.76 4.83
C ILE A 44 20.69 3.36 5.86
N ARG A 45 20.97 2.32 6.66
CA ARG A 45 20.04 1.83 7.68
C ARG A 45 19.80 2.86 8.78
N GLN A 46 20.84 3.58 9.20
CA GLN A 46 20.73 4.69 10.17
C GLN A 46 19.93 5.86 9.59
N GLU A 47 20.20 6.26 8.35
CA GLU A 47 19.48 7.34 7.67
C GLU A 47 17.99 7.03 7.53
N ILE A 48 17.64 5.82 7.08
CA ILE A 48 16.25 5.37 6.96
C ILE A 48 15.56 5.35 8.33
N SER A 49 16.26 4.87 9.37
CA SER A 49 15.72 4.86 10.74
C SER A 49 15.40 6.27 11.23
N ALA A 50 16.36 7.19 11.10
CA ALA A 50 16.19 8.59 11.51
C ALA A 50 15.03 9.26 10.77
N LYS A 51 14.97 9.09 9.44
CA LYS A 51 13.90 9.64 8.62
C LYS A 51 12.54 9.02 8.94
N GLY A 52 12.50 7.73 9.26
CA GLY A 52 11.29 7.04 9.71
C GLY A 52 10.73 7.63 11.00
N GLU A 53 11.59 7.90 11.98
CA GLU A 53 11.19 8.56 13.22
C GLU A 53 10.69 9.99 12.99
N GLU A 54 11.34 10.76 12.11
CA GLU A 54 10.89 12.10 11.74
C GLU A 54 9.51 12.07 11.09
N PHE A 55 9.29 11.15 10.16
CA PHE A 55 8.01 10.98 9.49
C PHE A 55 6.89 10.62 10.48
N LEU A 56 7.16 9.68 11.39
CA LEU A 56 6.21 9.30 12.45
C LEU A 56 5.87 10.47 13.38
N LYS A 57 6.84 11.33 13.72
CA LYS A 57 6.59 12.54 14.52
C LYS A 57 5.74 13.55 13.75
N MET A 58 6.04 13.76 12.47
CA MET A 58 5.29 14.70 11.63
C MET A 58 3.84 14.25 11.46
N ASP A 59 3.59 12.96 11.20
CA ASP A 59 2.24 12.38 11.15
C ASP A 59 1.49 12.50 12.49
N ALA A 60 2.17 12.28 13.61
CA ALA A 60 1.59 12.47 14.94
C ALA A 60 1.18 13.93 15.19
N THR A 61 1.98 14.91 14.76
CA THR A 61 1.63 16.32 14.88
C THR A 61 0.51 16.75 13.92
N ALA A 62 0.45 16.16 12.72
CA ALA A 62 -0.61 16.44 11.75
C ALA A 62 -1.97 15.93 12.23
N THR A 63 -2.00 14.72 12.80
CA THR A 63 -3.22 14.12 13.37
C THR A 63 -3.67 14.83 14.66
N ALA A 64 -2.75 15.30 15.49
CA ALA A 64 -3.09 16.08 16.69
C ALA A 64 -3.69 17.48 16.38
N GLY A 65 -3.45 18.02 15.18
CA GLY A 65 -4.12 19.24 14.71
C GLY A 65 -5.53 19.01 14.15
N GLU A 66 -5.95 17.75 13.97
CA GLU A 66 -7.24 17.32 13.43
C GLU A 66 -8.20 16.78 14.51
N GLU A 67 -8.00 17.14 15.78
CA GLU A 67 -8.99 16.90 16.84
C GLU A 67 -9.88 18.15 17.01
N ASP A 68 -11.04 18.15 16.32
CA ASP A 68 -12.35 18.68 16.79
C ASP A 68 -13.35 19.04 15.67
N GLN A 69 -13.43 18.25 14.59
CA GLN A 69 -14.69 18.17 13.84
C GLN A 69 -15.03 16.72 13.52
N PRO A 70 -16.24 16.23 13.85
CA PRO A 70 -16.73 14.98 13.31
C PRO A 70 -16.87 15.19 11.81
N VAL A 71 -15.82 14.83 11.05
CA VAL A 71 -15.89 14.77 9.60
C VAL A 71 -16.99 13.75 9.32
N LYS A 72 -18.17 14.24 8.93
CA LYS A 72 -19.23 13.42 8.36
C LYS A 72 -18.67 12.86 7.05
N VAL A 73 -17.88 11.79 7.15
CA VAL A 73 -17.44 11.02 6.01
C VAL A 73 -18.70 10.37 5.47
N GLN A 74 -19.29 10.94 4.43
CA GLN A 74 -20.30 10.25 3.65
C GLN A 74 -19.62 8.97 3.17
N VAL A 75 -20.07 7.81 3.67
CA VAL A 75 -19.52 6.49 3.34
C VAL A 75 -19.78 6.23 1.87
N LYS A 76 -18.88 6.74 1.05
CA LYS A 76 -18.90 6.64 -0.39
C LYS A 76 -18.08 5.40 -0.71
N GLY A 77 -18.73 4.23 -0.62
CA GLY A 77 -18.07 2.94 -0.87
C GLY A 77 -17.42 2.88 -2.26
N HIS A 78 -16.56 1.88 -2.48
CA HIS A 78 -15.83 1.67 -3.75
C HIS A 78 -16.73 1.63 -5.01
N ALA A 79 -18.05 1.45 -4.85
CA ALA A 79 -19.04 1.35 -5.93
C ALA A 79 -19.85 2.65 -6.19
N SER A 80 -19.42 3.79 -5.66
CA SER A 80 -20.20 5.02 -5.71
C SER A 80 -20.01 5.81 -7.01
N ALA A 81 -20.66 5.33 -8.06
CA ALA A 81 -20.70 5.99 -9.36
C ALA A 81 -21.36 7.39 -9.28
N ARG A 82 -20.95 8.31 -10.15
CA ARG A 82 -21.68 9.57 -10.37
C ARG A 82 -23.04 9.22 -10.98
N LEU A 83 -24.13 9.66 -10.36
CA LEU A 83 -25.48 9.50 -10.89
C LEU A 83 -25.60 10.37 -12.15
N TYR A 84 -25.33 9.82 -13.32
CA TYR A 84 -25.73 10.46 -14.57
C TYR A 84 -27.25 10.31 -14.67
N GLU A 85 -27.96 11.43 -14.78
CA GLU A 85 -29.39 11.44 -15.03
C GLU A 85 -29.65 10.64 -16.32
N LYS A 86 -30.39 9.54 -16.18
CA LYS A 86 -30.73 8.69 -17.32
C LYS A 86 -31.74 9.48 -18.18
N PRO A 87 -31.58 9.55 -19.51
CA PRO A 87 -32.65 10.07 -20.35
C PRO A 87 -33.88 9.19 -20.14
N THR A 88 -35.03 9.82 -19.94
CA THR A 88 -36.33 9.16 -19.72
C THR A 88 -36.56 8.13 -20.82
N THR A 89 -36.35 6.85 -20.51
CA THR A 89 -36.44 5.78 -21.52
C THR A 89 -37.90 5.58 -21.88
N SER A 90 -38.27 5.90 -23.12
CA SER A 90 -39.63 5.72 -23.64
C SER A 90 -39.96 4.22 -23.80
N GLU A 91 -41.23 3.86 -23.66
CA GLU A 91 -41.70 2.48 -23.92
C GLU A 91 -41.64 2.13 -25.42
N GLU A 92 -41.80 3.13 -26.29
CA GLU A 92 -41.79 2.96 -27.74
C GLU A 92 -40.38 3.18 -28.32
N PRO A 93 -39.92 2.33 -29.26
CA PRO A 93 -38.66 2.56 -29.95
C PRO A 93 -38.76 3.79 -30.85
N SER A 94 -37.77 4.69 -30.77
CA SER A 94 -37.69 5.88 -31.61
C SER A 94 -36.49 5.78 -32.54
N SER A 95 -36.68 6.12 -33.81
CA SER A 95 -35.60 6.14 -34.82
C SER A 95 -35.61 7.48 -35.52
N THR A 96 -34.61 8.32 -35.24
CA THR A 96 -34.43 9.62 -35.93
C THR A 96 -33.11 9.60 -36.69
N GLY A 97 -33.19 9.61 -38.02
CA GLY A 97 -32.02 9.59 -38.91
C GLY A 97 -31.18 8.32 -38.75
N ASN A 98 -29.94 8.48 -38.27
CA ASN A 98 -28.99 7.38 -38.05
C ASN A 98 -28.94 6.87 -36.59
N THR A 99 -29.81 7.37 -35.71
CA THR A 99 -29.83 6.97 -34.30
C THR A 99 -31.10 6.19 -33.99
N PHE A 100 -30.90 4.97 -33.49
CA PHE A 100 -31.97 4.10 -33.00
C PHE A 100 -31.94 4.04 -31.48
N GLU A 101 -33.05 4.41 -30.84
CA GLU A 101 -33.26 4.30 -29.41
C GLU A 101 -34.24 3.14 -29.13
N PRO A 102 -33.77 2.03 -28.53
CA PRO A 102 -34.64 0.91 -28.23
C PRO A 102 -35.62 1.27 -27.10
N GLY A 103 -36.91 0.97 -27.31
CA GLY A 103 -37.93 1.09 -26.27
C GLY A 103 -37.76 0.04 -25.18
N THR A 104 -38.18 0.36 -23.95
CA THR A 104 -38.14 -0.61 -22.83
C THR A 104 -39.38 -1.49 -22.84
N TRP A 105 -39.19 -2.81 -22.94
CA TRP A 105 -40.29 -3.78 -22.88
C TRP A 105 -40.83 -3.92 -21.46
N ASN A 106 -42.10 -3.56 -21.23
CA ASN A 106 -42.78 -3.72 -19.94
C ASN A 106 -44.04 -4.60 -20.09
N PRO A 107 -43.96 -5.92 -19.84
CA PRO A 107 -45.09 -6.81 -20.04
C PRO A 107 -46.12 -6.60 -18.94
N LYS A 108 -47.38 -6.31 -19.33
CA LYS A 108 -48.49 -6.14 -18.39
C LYS A 108 -48.65 -7.40 -17.53
N LYS A 109 -48.62 -7.24 -16.21
CA LYS A 109 -48.92 -8.33 -15.27
C LYS A 109 -50.41 -8.66 -15.38
N LYS A 110 -50.74 -9.96 -15.52
CA LYS A 110 -52.12 -10.47 -15.52
C LYS A 110 -52.78 -10.29 -14.17
#